data_AF-A0A3M1F0N6-F1
#
_entry.id   AF-A0A3M1F0N6-F1
#
_cell.length_a   1.000
_cell.length_b   1.000
_cell.length_c   1.000
_cell.angle_alpha   90.00
_cell.angle_beta   90.00
_cell.angle_gamma   90.00
#
_symmetry.space_group_name_H-M   'P 1'
#
loop_
_entity.id
_entity.type
_entity.pdbx_description
1 polymer ?
#
loop_
_entity_poly.entity_id
_entity_poly.type
_entity_poly.pdbx_seq_one_letter_code
_entity_poly.pdbx_strand_id
1 'polypeptide(L)' 'NLPEDYHGMSDPTGTDGNITGDPRFVDTSGSDPLAWDLHLSSDSPLIDAGDPHLLDPDGSRSDIGAYGGPGASDLP' A
#
# COMPACT_ATOMS: atom_id res chain seq x y z
N ASN A 1 9.05 2.93 -11.88
CA ASN A 1 9.24 4.19 -11.13
C ASN A 1 10.62 4.73 -11.43
N LEU A 2 10.80 5.07 -12.71
CA LEU A 2 11.88 5.91 -13.20
C LEU A 2 11.26 7.26 -13.60
N PRO A 3 12.02 8.37 -13.56
CA PRO A 3 11.49 9.69 -13.94
C PRO A 3 10.88 9.75 -15.36
N GLU A 4 11.30 8.86 -16.25
CA GLU A 4 10.75 8.69 -17.61
C GLU A 4 9.31 8.16 -17.64
N ASP A 5 8.81 7.57 -16.55
CA ASP A 5 7.42 7.10 -16.43
C ASP A 5 6.42 8.26 -16.29
N TYR A 6 6.90 9.47 -15.94
CA TYR A 6 6.07 10.66 -15.72
C TYR A 6 6.24 11.68 -16.86
N HIS A 7 5.23 11.81 -17.72
CA HIS A 7 5.28 12.78 -18.81
C HIS A 7 5.08 14.22 -18.31
N GLY A 8 6.10 15.07 -18.52
CA GLY A 8 6.00 16.52 -18.31
C GLY A 8 6.20 16.99 -16.87
N MET A 9 6.66 16.11 -15.96
CA MET A 9 7.01 16.48 -14.59
C MET A 9 8.24 15.70 -14.09
N SER A 10 8.91 16.23 -13.07
CA SER A 10 9.93 15.48 -12.33
C SER A 10 9.29 14.34 -11.55
N ASP A 11 10.07 13.28 -11.26
CA ASP A 11 9.64 12.18 -10.41
C ASP A 11 9.07 12.70 -9.07
N PRO A 12 7.77 12.52 -8.81
CA PRO A 12 7.13 13.01 -7.60
C PRO A 12 7.36 12.11 -6.40
N THR A 13 8.05 10.97 -6.55
CA THR A 13 8.33 10.04 -5.47
C THR A 13 9.01 10.74 -4.29
N GLY A 14 8.47 10.54 -3.09
CA GLY A 14 8.95 11.16 -1.84
C GLY A 14 8.46 12.58 -1.62
N THR A 15 7.69 13.16 -2.54
CA THR A 15 7.05 14.47 -2.39
C THR A 15 5.55 14.34 -2.16
N ASP A 16 4.97 15.19 -1.31
CA ASP A 16 3.53 15.28 -1.06
C ASP A 16 2.84 13.92 -0.77
N GLY A 17 3.54 13.04 -0.05
CA GLY A 17 3.03 11.71 0.33
C GLY A 17 3.11 10.64 -0.76
N ASN A 18 3.62 10.97 -1.96
CA ASN A 18 3.86 9.98 -3.00
C ASN A 18 4.99 9.04 -2.60
N ILE A 19 4.78 7.74 -2.77
CA ILE A 19 5.78 6.72 -2.47
C ILE A 19 5.91 5.72 -3.62
N THR A 20 7.06 5.05 -3.68
CA THR A 20 7.36 3.97 -4.61
C THR A 20 7.66 2.70 -3.83
N GLY A 21 7.05 1.59 -4.21
CA GLY A 21 7.31 0.29 -3.60
C GLY A 21 6.47 -0.80 -4.24
N ASP A 22 6.98 -2.02 -4.23
CA ASP A 22 6.16 -3.21 -4.47
C ASP A 22 5.18 -3.36 -3.30
N PRO A 23 3.86 -3.49 -3.52
CA PRO A 23 2.89 -3.72 -2.45
C PRO A 23 3.16 -4.98 -1.62
N ARG A 24 3.88 -5.97 -2.18
CA ARG A 24 4.13 -7.26 -1.53
C ARG A 24 2.83 -7.90 -1.03
N PHE A 25 1.91 -8.13 -1.95
CA PHE A 25 0.69 -8.87 -1.66
C PHE A 25 1.00 -10.31 -1.26
N VAL A 26 0.16 -10.89 -0.39
CA VAL A 26 0.34 -12.25 0.13
C VAL A 26 0.33 -13.30 -0.99
N ASP A 27 -0.63 -13.26 -1.92
CA ASP A 27 -0.67 -14.18 -3.05
C ASP A 27 -1.39 -13.60 -4.28
N THR A 28 -0.61 -13.33 -5.33
CA THR A 28 -1.11 -12.98 -6.67
C THR A 28 -0.64 -13.96 -7.74
N SER A 29 -0.25 -15.17 -7.35
CA SER A 29 0.34 -16.17 -8.25
C SER A 29 -0.69 -16.91 -9.11
N GLY A 30 -1.95 -16.93 -8.67
CA GLY A 30 -3.06 -17.58 -9.38
C GLY A 30 -3.43 -16.88 -10.68
N SER A 31 -4.08 -17.61 -11.61
CA SER A 31 -4.55 -17.05 -12.87
C SER A 31 -5.90 -16.32 -12.79
N ASP A 32 -6.64 -16.50 -11.70
CA ASP A 32 -7.92 -15.82 -11.43
C ASP A 32 -7.70 -14.68 -10.42
N PRO A 33 -7.74 -13.40 -10.84
CA PRO A 33 -7.54 -12.26 -9.96
C PRO A 33 -8.59 -12.13 -8.85
N LEU A 34 -9.78 -12.72 -9.02
CA LEU A 34 -10.81 -12.72 -7.97
C LEU A 34 -10.46 -13.66 -6.81
N ALA A 35 -9.48 -14.54 -7.00
CA ALA A 35 -8.97 -15.45 -5.98
C ALA A 35 -7.64 -14.99 -5.35
N TRP A 36 -7.11 -13.83 -5.74
CA TRP A 36 -5.88 -13.29 -5.16
C TRP A 36 -6.07 -12.85 -3.71
N ASP A 37 -5.03 -13.06 -2.90
CA ASP A 37 -4.92 -12.49 -1.57
C ASP A 37 -4.14 -11.17 -1.65
N LEU A 38 -4.90 -10.07 -1.60
CA LEU A 38 -4.41 -8.71 -1.72
C LEU A 38 -4.15 -8.02 -0.36
N HIS A 39 -4.12 -8.79 0.73
CA HIS A 39 -3.54 -8.27 1.97
C HIS A 39 -2.04 -8.02 1.78
N LEU A 40 -1.50 -7.08 2.55
CA LEU A 40 -0.07 -6.77 2.54
C LEU A 40 0.69 -7.81 3.37
N SER A 41 1.88 -8.21 2.91
CA SER A 41 2.82 -8.92 3.76
C SER A 41 3.37 -7.99 4.85
N SER A 42 3.85 -8.56 5.96
CA SER A 42 4.38 -7.79 7.10
C SER A 42 5.64 -6.98 6.79
N ASP A 43 6.32 -7.26 5.67
CA ASP A 43 7.47 -6.50 5.18
C ASP A 43 7.12 -5.52 4.05
N SER A 44 5.82 -5.32 3.77
CA SER A 44 5.38 -4.37 2.74
C SER A 44 5.78 -2.93 3.10
N PRO A 45 6.27 -2.13 2.13
CA PRO A 45 6.52 -0.70 2.34
C PRO A 45 5.22 0.12 2.46
N LEU A 46 4.05 -0.52 2.29
CA LEU A 46 2.74 0.10 2.37
C LEU A 46 2.11 -0.01 3.76
N ILE A 47 2.74 -0.75 4.67
CA ILE A 47 2.36 -0.78 6.08
C ILE A 47 2.59 0.60 6.70
N ASP A 48 1.61 1.11 7.46
CA ASP A 48 1.64 2.42 8.12
C ASP A 48 1.89 3.62 7.19
N ALA A 49 1.60 3.47 5.90
CA ALA A 49 1.99 4.43 4.86
C ALA A 49 0.85 5.32 4.33
N GLY A 50 -0.39 5.09 4.77
CA GLY A 50 -1.65 5.66 4.25
C GLY A 50 -1.94 7.09 4.69
N ASP A 51 -3.20 7.48 4.88
CA ASP A 51 -3.50 8.85 5.33
C ASP A 51 -3.02 9.01 6.79
N PRO A 52 -2.18 10.02 7.13
CA PRO A 52 -1.73 10.25 8.52
C PRO A 52 -2.85 10.50 9.54
N HIS A 53 -4.06 10.83 9.09
CA HIS A 53 -5.22 11.08 9.95
C HIS A 53 -6.19 9.89 10.02
N LEU A 54 -5.96 8.84 9.23
CA LEU A 54 -6.70 7.59 9.33
C LEU A 54 -5.84 6.58 10.07
N LEU A 55 -6.46 5.86 10.99
CA LEU A 55 -5.79 4.85 11.80
C LEU A 55 -6.36 3.48 11.49
N ASP A 56 -5.50 2.47 11.57
CA ASP A 56 -5.91 1.08 11.70
C ASP A 56 -6.44 0.84 13.13
N PRO A 57 -7.17 -0.27 13.38
CA PRO A 57 -7.76 -0.53 14.69
C PRO A 57 -6.74 -0.65 15.84
N ASP A 58 -5.51 -1.07 15.54
CA ASP A 58 -4.40 -1.12 16.50
C ASP A 58 -3.85 0.27 16.89
N GLY A 59 -4.30 1.32 16.21
CA GLY A 59 -3.94 2.71 16.44
C GLY A 59 -2.70 3.19 15.68
N SER A 60 -2.12 2.35 14.82
CA SER A 60 -1.10 2.76 13.87
C SER A 60 -1.70 3.64 12.76
N ARG A 61 -0.84 4.27 11.95
CA ARG A 61 -1.31 5.01 10.78
C ARG A 61 -1.87 3.99 9.79
N SER A 62 -2.95 4.32 9.10
CA SER A 62 -3.56 3.39 8.13
C SER A 62 -2.56 2.84 7.11
N ASP A 63 -2.69 1.56 6.78
CA ASP A 63 -2.03 0.96 5.62
C ASP A 63 -2.56 1.54 4.29
N ILE A 64 -1.73 1.54 3.25
CA ILE A 64 -2.21 1.81 1.87
C ILE A 64 -2.79 0.52 1.30
N GLY A 65 -4.10 0.51 1.03
CA GLY A 65 -4.74 -0.58 0.30
C GLY A 65 -6.21 -0.76 0.63
N ALA A 66 -6.81 -1.83 0.08
CA ALA A 66 -8.21 -2.16 0.31
C ALA A 66 -8.49 -2.67 1.74
N TYR A 67 -7.44 -3.08 2.46
CA TYR A 67 -7.51 -3.67 3.79
C TYR A 67 -6.93 -2.77 4.89
N GLY A 68 -6.54 -1.53 4.56
CA GLY A 68 -6.11 -0.53 5.54
C GLY A 68 -7.23 0.41 5.96
N GLY A 69 -6.95 1.23 6.97
CA GLY A 69 -7.85 2.21 7.56
C GLY A 69 -8.73 1.65 8.69
N PRO A 70 -9.72 2.43 9.17
CA PRO A 70 -10.46 2.10 10.40
C PRO A 70 -11.29 0.81 10.36
N GLY A 71 -11.48 0.23 9.17
CA GLY A 71 -12.18 -1.03 8.95
C GLY A 71 -11.24 -2.20 8.66
N ALA A 72 -9.92 -1.98 8.73
CA ALA A 72 -8.95 -3.05 8.64
C ALA A 72 -9.27 -4.11 9.69
N SER A 73 -9.13 -5.37 9.34
CA SER A 73 -9.01 -6.41 10.34
C SER A 73 -7.55 -6.44 10.74
N ASP A 74 -7.22 -6.18 12.01
CA ASP A 74 -5.88 -6.37 12.56
C ASP A 74 -5.37 -7.75 12.10
N LEU A 75 -4.53 -7.79 11.07
CA LEU A 75 -3.89 -9.02 10.65
C LEU A 75 -2.85 -9.36 11.73
N PRO A 76 -2.93 -10.54 12.36
CA PRO A 76 -1.89 -10.99 13.29
C PRO A 76 -0.60 -11.40 12.56
#